data_AF-A0A542Y3D8-F1
#
_entry.id   AF-A0A542Y3D8-F1
#
_cell.length_a   1.000
_cell.length_b   1.000
_cell.length_c   1.000
_cell.angle_alpha   90.00
_cell.angle_beta   90.00
_cell.angle_gamma   90.00
#
_symmetry.space_group_name_H-M   'P 1'
#
loop_
_entity.id
_entity.type
_entity.pdbx_description
1 polymer ?
#
loop_
_entity_poly.entity_id
_entity_poly.type
_entity_poly.pdbx_seq_one_letter_code
_entity_poly.pdbx_strand_id
1 'polypeptide(L)'
;MSERGGFIELERTVESITVGVRHRTEYGDLALLIASIERDGLLQPITITPDGMLVCGARRLAAITQLGWRTVNVWVRSGITDRLGALLAEQDDNVLHKPLTPTEQATLYRELKDIMAEDAAQRQAATQFGPGGKHGGESGDANLASPYTGEAGASRAQAARMVTGRASYTTLERIAHLQTLAEDPEQTEEVRQRAREELAAIETGSPVYPAFQRINAQTSIAELERIANDADADEVARHHASVAADHIRQTPADMKTAELERLATEALRRVKEQAKTKKPRPLRPAPEQDDQPVPQFPVRAFRVLWSEMANWWLHYDPADIAHALTDDEHAAFQETITGTNDFARQVAEHRATANTAQDAPAKATA
;
A
#
# COMPACT_ATOMS: atom_id res chain seq x y z
N MET A 1 -12.84 27.17 -30.06
CA MET A 1 -12.92 26.84 -28.63
C MET A 1 -13.38 25.40 -28.51
N SER A 2 -12.53 24.50 -28.03
CA SER A 2 -12.87 23.09 -27.87
C SER A 2 -12.66 22.72 -26.41
N GLU A 3 -13.74 22.66 -25.63
CA GLU A 3 -13.70 22.14 -24.27
C GLU A 3 -13.54 20.63 -24.32
N ARG A 4 -12.39 20.12 -23.86
CA ARG A 4 -12.19 18.69 -23.62
C ARG A 4 -11.49 18.55 -22.27
N GLY A 5 -12.24 18.18 -21.24
CA GLY A 5 -11.68 17.72 -19.95
C GLY A 5 -11.22 18.80 -18.96
N GLY A 6 -11.95 19.91 -18.79
CA GLY A 6 -11.62 20.92 -17.76
C GLY A 6 -10.49 21.89 -18.12
N PHE A 7 -10.01 21.82 -19.36
CA PHE A 7 -9.05 22.76 -19.95
C PHE A 7 -9.67 23.43 -21.17
N ILE A 8 -9.34 24.70 -21.36
CA ILE A 8 -9.70 25.48 -22.53
C ILE A 8 -8.41 25.86 -23.25
N GLU A 9 -8.26 25.44 -24.50
CA GLU A 9 -7.18 25.90 -25.35
C GLU A 9 -7.46 27.32 -25.82
N LEU A 10 -6.57 28.25 -25.50
CA LEU A 10 -6.67 29.67 -25.79
C LEU A 10 -5.34 30.20 -26.31
N GLU A 11 -5.40 31.19 -27.19
CA GLU A 11 -4.24 31.98 -27.54
C GLU A 11 -4.03 33.08 -26.48
N ARG A 12 -2.81 33.21 -25.97
CA ARG A 12 -2.41 34.24 -25.00
C ARG A 12 -1.17 34.98 -25.49
N THR A 13 -1.04 36.26 -25.10
CA THR A 13 0.20 36.99 -25.34
C THR A 13 1.28 36.44 -24.42
N VAL A 14 2.49 36.28 -24.93
CA VAL A 14 3.61 35.75 -24.13
C VAL A 14 3.89 36.65 -22.92
N GLU A 15 3.72 37.97 -23.07
CA GLU A 15 3.87 38.96 -22.01
C GLU A 15 2.80 38.85 -20.89
N SER A 16 1.62 38.28 -21.19
CA SER A 16 0.59 38.05 -20.17
C SER A 16 0.84 36.83 -19.28
N ILE A 17 1.87 36.03 -19.59
CA ILE A 17 2.18 34.81 -18.85
C ILE A 17 3.20 35.11 -17.77
N THR A 18 2.77 35.03 -16.51
CA THR A 18 3.62 35.30 -15.35
C THR A 18 4.28 34.02 -14.88
N VAL A 19 5.61 34.04 -14.74
CA VAL A 19 6.39 32.94 -14.17
C VAL A 19 6.61 33.21 -12.69
N GLY A 20 5.92 32.46 -11.81
CA GLY A 20 6.17 32.53 -10.36
C GLY A 20 7.56 31.99 -9.98
N VAL A 21 7.90 32.09 -8.69
CA VAL A 21 9.20 31.70 -8.13
C VAL A 21 9.47 30.21 -8.36
N ARG A 22 10.42 29.94 -9.26
CA ARG A 22 10.89 28.60 -9.57
C ARG A 22 12.27 28.41 -8.93
N HIS A 23 12.41 27.36 -8.12
CA HIS A 23 13.68 27.00 -7.49
C HIS A 23 14.79 26.60 -8.49
N ARG A 24 14.45 26.37 -9.77
CA ARG A 24 15.41 26.20 -10.86
C ARG A 24 15.15 27.26 -11.93
N THR A 25 15.89 28.35 -11.85
CA THR A 25 15.93 29.42 -12.86
C THR A 25 16.83 29.06 -14.04
N GLU A 26 17.77 28.13 -13.86
CA GLU A 26 18.62 27.65 -14.95
C GLU A 26 17.93 26.55 -15.76
N TYR A 27 17.48 26.93 -16.96
CA TYR A 27 16.81 26.04 -17.92
C TYR A 27 17.76 25.11 -18.68
N GLY A 28 19.07 25.12 -18.37
CA GLY A 28 20.08 24.36 -19.11
C GLY A 28 20.16 24.77 -20.58
N ASP A 29 20.69 23.89 -21.44
CA ASP A 29 20.74 24.14 -22.88
C ASP A 29 19.33 24.10 -23.49
N LEU A 30 18.96 25.19 -24.15
CA LEU A 30 17.70 25.37 -24.86
C LEU A 30 17.87 25.31 -26.37
N ALA A 31 19.09 25.27 -26.92
CA ALA A 31 19.35 25.39 -28.35
C ALA A 31 18.62 24.31 -29.17
N LEU A 32 18.66 23.06 -28.72
CA LEU A 32 17.95 21.95 -29.37
C LEU A 32 16.43 22.10 -29.32
N LEU A 33 15.90 22.63 -28.21
CA LEU A 33 14.46 22.86 -28.04
C LEU A 33 13.98 24.01 -28.93
N ILE A 34 14.76 25.09 -29.01
CA ILE A 34 14.50 26.25 -29.88
C ILE A 34 14.47 25.80 -31.34
N ALA A 35 15.50 25.07 -31.80
CA ALA A 35 15.56 24.55 -33.17
C ALA A 35 14.38 23.61 -33.50
N SER A 36 13.94 22.80 -32.54
CA SER A 36 12.75 21.96 -32.71
C SER A 36 11.47 22.79 -32.83
N ILE A 37 11.32 23.84 -32.03
CA ILE A 37 10.15 24.72 -32.07
C ILE A 37 10.11 25.52 -33.37
N GLU A 38 11.26 25.96 -33.89
CA GLU A 38 11.33 26.62 -35.20
C GLU A 38 10.93 25.69 -36.35
N ARG A 39 11.34 24.42 -36.29
CA ARG A 39 11.08 23.44 -37.34
C ARG A 39 9.63 22.93 -37.34
N ASP A 40 9.15 22.52 -36.17
CA ASP A 40 7.91 21.73 -36.03
C ASP A 40 6.80 22.48 -35.29
N GLY A 41 7.07 23.70 -34.81
CA GLY A 41 6.17 24.45 -33.93
C GLY A 41 6.15 23.93 -32.49
N LEU A 42 5.29 24.53 -31.67
CA LEU A 42 5.13 24.12 -30.28
C LEU A 42 4.22 22.88 -30.19
N LEU A 43 4.82 21.69 -30.27
CA LEU A 43 4.10 20.41 -30.24
C LEU A 43 3.40 20.13 -28.90
N GLN A 44 3.96 20.65 -27.80
CA GLN A 44 3.38 20.51 -26.48
C GLN A 44 2.97 21.90 -25.96
N PRO A 45 1.67 22.19 -25.78
CA PRO A 45 1.20 23.47 -25.29
C PRO A 45 1.57 23.72 -23.83
N ILE A 46 1.64 24.99 -23.46
CA ILE A 46 2.00 25.46 -22.12
C ILE A 46 0.73 25.53 -21.26
N THR A 47 0.81 25.19 -19.98
CA THR A 47 -0.36 25.15 -19.07
C THR A 47 -0.32 26.32 -18.10
N ILE A 48 -1.39 27.11 -18.06
CA ILE A 48 -1.54 28.29 -17.20
C ILE A 48 -2.85 28.28 -16.39
N THR A 49 -2.88 29.10 -15.34
CA THR A 49 -4.12 29.45 -14.63
C THR A 49 -4.96 30.45 -15.46
N PRO A 50 -6.25 30.68 -15.12
CA PRO A 50 -7.07 31.69 -15.76
C PRO A 50 -6.46 33.10 -15.72
N ASP A 51 -5.74 33.42 -14.64
CA ASP A 51 -5.09 34.71 -14.41
C ASP A 51 -3.74 34.87 -15.13
N GLY A 52 -3.29 33.88 -15.90
CA GLY A 52 -2.03 33.98 -16.65
C GLY A 52 -0.81 33.40 -15.93
N MET A 53 -0.97 32.76 -14.77
CA MET A 53 0.17 32.18 -14.05
C MET A 53 0.63 30.86 -14.68
N LEU A 54 1.93 30.75 -14.93
CA LEU A 54 2.54 29.57 -15.52
C LEU A 54 2.58 28.40 -14.52
N VAL A 55 1.76 27.38 -14.77
CA VAL A 55 1.76 26.12 -14.01
C VAL A 55 2.89 25.22 -14.54
N CYS A 56 2.82 24.82 -15.82
CA CYS A 56 3.76 23.90 -16.44
C CYS A 56 4.31 24.43 -17.77
N GLY A 57 5.58 24.11 -18.07
CA GLY A 57 6.19 24.43 -19.37
C GLY A 57 7.22 25.57 -19.38
N ALA A 58 7.87 25.92 -18.27
CA ALA A 58 8.82 27.05 -18.24
C ALA A 58 9.97 26.98 -19.25
N ARG A 59 10.52 25.80 -19.53
CA ARG A 59 11.55 25.66 -20.58
C ARG A 59 11.01 26.02 -21.97
N ARG A 60 9.76 25.64 -22.25
CA ARG A 60 9.06 25.97 -23.50
C ARG A 60 8.74 27.46 -23.56
N LEU A 61 8.23 28.04 -22.47
CA LEU A 61 8.02 29.48 -22.35
C LEU A 61 9.33 30.25 -22.59
N ALA A 62 10.43 29.86 -21.93
CA ALA A 62 11.73 30.49 -22.12
C ALA A 62 12.24 30.38 -23.56
N ALA A 63 12.04 29.24 -24.23
CA ALA A 63 12.41 29.06 -25.63
C ALA A 63 11.58 29.96 -26.58
N ILE A 64 10.26 30.05 -26.40
CA ILE A 64 9.41 30.92 -27.24
C ILE A 64 9.67 32.41 -26.98
N THR A 65 10.04 32.79 -25.75
CA THR A 65 10.46 34.15 -25.42
C THR A 65 11.75 34.51 -26.16
N GLN A 66 12.73 33.59 -26.25
CA GLN A 66 13.95 33.81 -27.03
C GLN A 66 13.68 33.89 -28.54
N LEU A 67 12.69 33.14 -29.04
CA LEU A 67 12.23 33.20 -30.42
C LEU A 67 11.41 34.46 -30.76
N GLY A 68 11.09 35.30 -29.77
CA GLY A 68 10.35 36.54 -29.99
C GLY A 68 8.88 36.34 -30.37
N TRP A 69 8.28 35.21 -30.01
CA TRP A 69 6.85 34.98 -30.26
C TRP A 69 6.01 35.98 -29.45
N ARG A 70 5.00 36.59 -30.10
CA ARG A 70 4.08 37.53 -29.44
C ARG A 70 2.91 36.81 -28.77
N THR A 71 2.43 35.75 -29.40
CA THR A 71 1.32 34.92 -28.92
C THR A 71 1.71 33.45 -28.90
N VAL A 72 1.06 32.68 -28.03
CA VAL A 72 1.24 31.24 -27.92
C VAL A 72 -0.09 30.58 -27.53
N ASN A 73 -0.33 29.38 -28.09
CA ASN A 73 -1.43 28.53 -27.64
C ASN A 73 -1.11 27.93 -26.27
N VAL A 74 -2.00 28.21 -25.32
CA VAL A 74 -1.91 27.72 -23.95
C VAL A 74 -3.15 26.94 -23.59
N TRP A 75 -2.99 26.03 -22.63
CA TRP A 75 -4.10 25.39 -21.94
C TRP A 75 -4.40 26.15 -20.66
N VAL A 76 -5.60 26.72 -20.58
CA VAL A 76 -6.12 27.41 -19.40
C VAL A 76 -6.97 26.43 -18.60
N ARG A 77 -6.63 26.22 -17.33
CA ARG A 77 -7.38 25.34 -16.44
C ARG A 77 -8.36 26.15 -15.57
N SER A 78 -9.64 26.11 -15.90
CA SER A 78 -10.71 26.84 -15.22
C SER A 78 -11.07 26.29 -13.82
N GLY A 79 -10.51 25.14 -13.43
CA GLY A 79 -10.73 24.49 -12.12
C GLY A 79 -9.56 24.63 -11.14
N ILE A 80 -8.57 25.46 -11.42
CA ILE A 80 -7.61 25.89 -10.40
C ILE A 80 -8.37 26.90 -9.54
N THR A 81 -8.70 26.53 -8.31
CA THR A 81 -9.32 27.47 -7.37
C THR A 81 -8.48 28.74 -7.33
N ASP A 82 -9.15 29.90 -7.28
CA ASP A 82 -8.51 31.20 -7.08
C ASP A 82 -7.48 31.15 -5.94
N ARG A 83 -7.70 30.26 -4.97
CA ARG A 83 -6.79 29.92 -3.87
C ARG A 83 -5.44 29.34 -4.28
N LEU A 84 -5.34 28.40 -5.23
CA LEU A 84 -4.05 27.83 -5.65
C LEU A 84 -3.31 28.77 -6.60
N GLY A 85 -4.04 29.48 -7.47
CA GLY A 85 -3.48 30.56 -8.29
C GLY A 85 -2.95 31.71 -7.42
N ALA A 86 -3.74 32.13 -6.42
CA ALA A 86 -3.33 33.12 -5.43
C ALA A 86 -2.21 32.62 -4.52
N LEU A 87 -2.17 31.34 -4.11
CA LEU A 87 -1.09 30.82 -3.27
C LEU A 87 0.23 30.65 -4.04
N LEU A 88 0.18 30.27 -5.31
CA LEU A 88 1.37 30.27 -6.17
C LEU A 88 1.86 31.71 -6.42
N ALA A 89 0.96 32.71 -6.45
CA ALA A 89 1.30 34.13 -6.50
C ALA A 89 1.76 34.72 -5.16
N GLU A 90 1.19 34.27 -4.05
CA GLU A 90 1.53 34.69 -2.69
C GLU A 90 2.88 34.10 -2.29
N GLN A 91 3.25 32.96 -2.86
CA GLN A 91 4.60 32.42 -2.79
C GLN A 91 5.65 33.34 -3.42
N ASP A 92 5.25 34.22 -4.36
CA ASP A 92 6.11 35.26 -4.93
C ASP A 92 6.33 36.43 -3.94
N ASP A 93 5.44 36.63 -2.98
CA ASP A 93 5.48 37.71 -1.96
C ASP A 93 6.03 37.23 -0.59
N ASN A 94 6.43 35.95 -0.51
CA ASN A 94 6.78 35.23 0.74
C ASN A 94 7.99 35.74 1.52
N VAL A 95 8.74 36.71 1.01
CA VAL A 95 9.79 37.37 1.81
C VAL A 95 9.15 38.18 2.97
N LEU A 96 7.85 38.47 2.91
CA LEU A 96 7.14 39.32 3.88
C LEU A 96 6.02 38.62 4.68
N HIS A 97 5.70 37.33 4.45
CA HIS A 97 4.52 36.66 5.03
C HIS A 97 4.83 35.55 6.06
N LYS A 98 3.81 35.20 6.86
CA LYS A 98 3.86 34.09 7.83
C LYS A 98 4.08 32.77 7.10
N PRO A 99 4.99 31.89 7.56
CA PRO A 99 5.23 30.60 6.92
C PRO A 99 3.99 29.70 7.00
N LEU A 100 3.65 29.04 5.89
CA LEU A 100 2.57 28.05 5.80
C LEU A 100 2.76 26.93 6.84
N THR A 101 1.66 26.49 7.46
CA THR A 101 1.69 25.36 8.39
C THR A 101 1.97 24.04 7.64
N PRO A 102 2.45 22.99 8.32
CA PRO A 102 2.68 21.69 7.67
C PRO A 102 1.41 21.07 7.05
N THR A 103 0.25 21.32 7.62
CA THR A 103 -1.06 20.86 7.13
C THR A 103 -1.50 21.62 5.89
N GLU A 104 -1.31 22.95 5.86
CA GLU A 104 -1.53 23.78 4.67
C GLU A 104 -0.61 23.37 3.52
N GLN A 105 0.67 23.11 3.81
CA GLN A 105 1.61 22.59 2.83
C GLN A 105 1.15 21.23 2.26
N ALA A 106 0.64 20.32 3.10
CA ALA A 106 0.14 19.03 2.64
C ALA A 106 -1.11 19.15 1.76
N THR A 107 -2.03 20.06 2.11
CA THR A 107 -3.23 20.34 1.32
C THR A 107 -2.86 20.87 -0.07
N LEU A 108 -1.98 21.86 -0.14
CA LEU A 108 -1.49 22.42 -1.41
C LEU A 108 -0.74 21.39 -2.24
N TYR A 109 0.06 20.56 -1.57
CA TYR A 109 0.77 19.47 -2.22
C TYR A 109 -0.18 18.49 -2.91
N ARG A 110 -1.30 18.12 -2.26
CA ARG A 110 -2.30 17.21 -2.84
C ARG A 110 -2.93 17.81 -4.10
N GLU A 111 -3.40 19.06 -4.01
CA GLU A 111 -4.00 19.77 -5.15
C GLU A 111 -3.02 19.87 -6.33
N LEU A 112 -1.78 20.27 -6.05
CA LEU A 112 -0.76 20.43 -7.08
C LEU A 112 -0.32 19.10 -7.69
N LYS A 113 -0.21 18.03 -6.86
CA LYS A 113 0.11 16.67 -7.31
C LYS A 113 -0.91 16.18 -8.34
N ASP A 114 -2.20 16.39 -8.08
CA ASP A 114 -3.27 15.93 -8.95
C ASP A 114 -3.27 16.71 -10.28
N ILE A 115 -3.11 18.03 -10.23
CA ILE A 115 -2.95 18.88 -11.43
C ILE A 115 -1.78 18.41 -12.29
N MET A 116 -0.65 18.15 -11.65
CA MET A 116 0.55 17.70 -12.33
C MET A 116 0.42 16.31 -12.94
N ALA A 117 -0.36 15.43 -12.32
CA ALA A 117 -0.65 14.10 -12.84
C ALA A 117 -1.57 14.17 -14.07
N GLU A 118 -2.63 14.99 -14.01
CA GLU A 118 -3.53 15.24 -15.15
C GLU A 118 -2.79 15.84 -16.36
N ASP A 119 -1.98 16.88 -16.14
CA ASP A 119 -1.17 17.50 -17.20
C ASP A 119 -0.20 16.49 -17.84
N ALA A 120 0.42 15.62 -17.03
CA ALA A 120 1.29 14.57 -17.52
C ALA A 120 0.54 13.52 -18.36
N ALA A 121 -0.64 13.07 -17.90
CA ALA A 121 -1.48 12.14 -18.63
C ALA A 121 -1.95 12.73 -19.97
N GLN A 122 -2.33 14.00 -19.98
CA GLN A 122 -2.76 14.69 -21.20
C GLN A 122 -1.61 14.86 -22.20
N ARG A 123 -0.39 15.17 -21.74
CA ARG A 123 0.80 15.19 -22.59
C ARG A 123 1.07 13.83 -23.21
N GLN A 124 0.97 12.75 -22.42
CA GLN A 124 1.14 11.39 -22.91
C GLN A 124 0.11 11.07 -24.01
N ALA A 125 -1.17 11.39 -23.77
CA ALA A 125 -2.24 11.17 -24.74
C ALA A 125 -2.05 11.96 -26.05
N ALA A 126 -1.58 13.22 -25.97
CA ALA A 126 -1.30 14.04 -27.15
C ALA A 126 -0.10 13.53 -27.97
N THR A 127 0.87 12.89 -27.32
CA THR A 127 2.04 12.28 -27.99
C THR A 127 1.83 10.84 -28.42
N GLN A 128 0.75 10.19 -27.96
CA GLN A 128 0.44 8.81 -28.35
C GLN A 128 -0.13 8.83 -29.77
N PHE A 129 0.64 8.31 -30.72
CA PHE A 129 0.33 8.30 -32.14
C PHE A 129 -1.11 7.87 -32.45
N GLY A 130 -1.89 8.79 -33.04
CA GLY A 130 -3.14 8.46 -33.72
C GLY A 130 -2.90 7.68 -35.02
N PRO A 131 -3.96 7.09 -35.63
CA PRO A 131 -3.87 6.08 -36.68
C PRO A 131 -3.50 6.64 -38.08
N GLY A 132 -2.59 7.61 -38.16
CA GLY A 132 -2.18 8.28 -39.40
C GLY A 132 -0.70 8.64 -39.51
N GLY A 133 0.14 8.29 -38.53
CA GLY A 133 1.57 8.60 -38.56
C GLY A 133 2.37 7.65 -39.44
N LYS A 134 2.66 8.05 -40.68
CA LYS A 134 3.67 7.42 -41.54
C LYS A 134 5.06 7.67 -40.95
N HIS A 135 5.53 6.81 -40.06
CA HIS A 135 6.92 6.38 -39.92
C HIS A 135 6.91 5.21 -38.93
N GLY A 136 7.06 3.99 -39.45
CA GLY A 136 7.18 2.79 -38.65
C GLY A 136 8.52 2.81 -37.90
N GLY A 137 8.46 3.14 -36.61
CA GLY A 137 9.52 2.86 -35.66
C GLY A 137 8.98 1.84 -34.65
N GLU A 138 9.68 0.73 -34.51
CA GLU A 138 9.37 -0.35 -33.57
C GLU A 138 9.03 0.19 -32.18
N SER A 139 8.02 -0.41 -31.54
CA SER A 139 7.81 -0.33 -30.10
C SER A 139 8.95 -1.06 -29.38
N GLY A 140 10.13 -0.45 -29.40
CA GLY A 140 11.27 -0.84 -28.60
C GLY A 140 11.20 -0.07 -27.29
N ASP A 141 10.83 -0.77 -26.23
CA ASP A 141 11.20 -0.43 -24.86
C ASP A 141 12.74 -0.52 -24.76
N ALA A 142 13.42 0.44 -25.37
CA ALA A 142 14.86 0.56 -25.29
C ALA A 142 15.18 1.20 -23.94
N ASN A 143 15.86 0.43 -23.09
CA ASN A 143 16.50 0.83 -21.82
C ASN A 143 17.55 1.95 -21.97
N LEU A 144 17.46 2.80 -22.99
CA LEU A 144 18.31 3.97 -23.24
C LEU A 144 17.43 5.21 -23.25
N ALA A 145 17.30 5.80 -22.07
CA ALA A 145 17.00 7.20 -21.79
C ALA A 145 16.18 7.95 -22.87
N SER A 146 14.86 7.96 -22.70
CA SER A 146 14.05 9.07 -23.20
C SER A 146 14.62 10.39 -22.65
N PRO A 147 14.82 11.46 -23.47
CA PRO A 147 15.31 12.76 -22.97
C PRO A 147 14.31 13.44 -22.03
N TYR A 148 13.11 12.88 -21.90
CA TYR A 148 12.10 13.25 -20.93
C TYR A 148 12.01 12.12 -19.91
N THR A 149 12.66 12.31 -18.76
CA THR A 149 12.48 11.50 -17.55
C THR A 149 11.07 11.72 -16.99
N GLY A 150 10.08 11.15 -17.67
CA GLY A 150 8.73 10.97 -17.18
C GLY A 150 8.68 9.79 -16.21
N GLU A 151 9.38 9.91 -15.08
CA GLU A 151 9.16 9.00 -13.96
C GLU A 151 7.82 9.34 -13.32
N ALA A 152 7.00 8.36 -12.98
CA ALA A 152 5.80 8.54 -12.17
C ALA A 152 6.07 9.24 -10.81
N GLY A 153 7.34 9.38 -10.40
CA GLY A 153 7.79 10.19 -9.25
C GLY A 153 8.02 11.68 -9.55
N ALA A 154 8.06 12.11 -10.82
CA ALA A 154 8.38 13.48 -11.22
C ALA A 154 7.32 14.48 -10.75
N SER A 155 6.02 14.14 -10.89
CA SER A 155 4.91 15.02 -10.47
C SER A 155 4.88 15.22 -8.96
N ARG A 156 5.08 14.15 -8.17
CA ARG A 156 5.12 14.23 -6.69
C ARG A 156 6.34 15.04 -6.22
N ALA A 157 7.51 14.76 -6.78
CA ALA A 157 8.73 15.47 -6.41
C ALA A 157 8.69 16.94 -6.84
N GLN A 158 8.10 17.25 -8.00
CA GLN A 158 7.93 18.63 -8.47
C GLN A 158 6.90 19.38 -7.63
N ALA A 159 5.75 18.78 -7.31
CA ALA A 159 4.75 19.39 -6.44
C ALA A 159 5.33 19.70 -5.05
N ALA A 160 6.05 18.75 -4.44
CA ALA A 160 6.69 18.97 -3.14
C ALA A 160 7.75 20.10 -3.18
N ARG A 161 8.53 20.19 -4.27
CA ARG A 161 9.49 21.28 -4.48
C ARG A 161 8.80 22.62 -4.65
N MET A 162 7.67 22.67 -5.33
CA MET A 162 6.90 23.91 -5.48
C MET A 162 6.35 24.36 -4.13
N VAL A 163 5.81 23.47 -3.31
CA VAL A 163 5.21 23.87 -2.02
C VAL A 163 6.25 24.20 -0.94
N THR A 164 7.28 23.37 -0.79
CA THR A 164 8.20 23.45 0.37
C THR A 164 9.60 23.93 0.02
N GLY A 165 9.89 24.14 -1.27
CA GLY A 165 11.23 24.41 -1.79
C GLY A 165 12.19 23.21 -1.80
N ARG A 166 11.77 22.06 -1.28
CA ARG A 166 12.56 20.82 -1.19
C ARG A 166 11.74 19.61 -1.61
N ALA A 167 12.40 18.50 -1.93
CA ALA A 167 11.73 17.27 -2.35
C ALA A 167 11.11 16.48 -1.17
N SER A 168 10.31 17.13 -0.31
CA SER A 168 9.70 16.55 0.91
C SER A 168 8.39 15.81 0.67
N TYR A 169 8.24 15.12 -0.46
CA TYR A 169 6.98 14.48 -0.84
C TYR A 169 6.54 13.40 0.14
N THR A 170 7.45 12.62 0.73
CA THR A 170 7.11 11.55 1.68
C THR A 170 6.47 12.08 2.96
N THR A 171 6.95 13.20 3.48
CA THR A 171 6.36 13.86 4.65
C THR A 171 4.98 14.41 4.32
N LEU A 172 4.83 15.05 3.15
CA LEU A 172 3.55 15.62 2.72
C LEU A 172 2.49 14.53 2.46
N GLU A 173 2.88 13.40 1.87
CA GLU A 173 1.99 12.24 1.70
C GLU A 173 1.53 11.66 3.04
N ARG A 174 2.41 11.63 4.06
CA ARG A 174 2.01 11.18 5.41
C ARG A 174 1.00 12.13 6.03
N ILE A 175 1.23 13.44 5.98
CA ILE A 175 0.28 14.43 6.50
C ILE A 175 -1.05 14.36 5.73
N ALA A 176 -1.01 14.22 4.40
CA ALA A 176 -2.20 14.05 3.56
C ALA A 176 -2.98 12.77 3.89
N HIS A 177 -2.28 11.68 4.24
CA HIS A 177 -2.91 10.45 4.73
C HIS A 177 -3.68 10.70 6.04
N LEU A 178 -3.08 11.40 7.00
CA LEU A 178 -3.75 11.77 8.25
C LEU A 178 -4.98 12.67 7.99
N GLN A 179 -4.87 13.65 7.10
CA GLN A 179 -6.01 14.50 6.70
C GLN A 179 -7.15 13.67 6.12
N THR A 180 -6.82 12.70 5.26
CA THR A 180 -7.81 11.80 4.66
C THR A 180 -8.52 10.99 5.74
N LEU A 181 -7.79 10.38 6.68
CA LEU A 181 -8.38 9.63 7.79
C LEU A 181 -9.24 10.50 8.71
N ALA A 182 -8.91 11.78 8.89
CA ALA A 182 -9.69 12.71 9.73
C ALA A 182 -11.05 13.10 9.11
N GLU A 183 -11.17 13.00 7.79
CA GLU A 183 -12.35 13.40 6.99
C GLU A 183 -13.17 12.20 6.49
N ASP A 184 -12.59 10.99 6.46
CA ASP A 184 -13.19 9.79 5.90
C ASP A 184 -14.41 9.30 6.73
N PRO A 185 -15.64 9.34 6.18
CA PRO A 185 -16.84 8.92 6.90
C PRO A 185 -16.88 7.42 7.22
N GLU A 186 -16.13 6.59 6.49
CA GLU A 186 -16.08 5.13 6.67
C GLU A 186 -15.20 4.72 7.86
N GLN A 187 -14.34 5.62 8.35
CA GLN A 187 -13.51 5.36 9.53
C GLN A 187 -14.30 5.51 10.83
N THR A 188 -13.85 4.79 11.86
CA THR A 188 -14.40 4.93 13.22
C THR A 188 -14.13 6.33 13.78
N GLU A 189 -15.02 6.84 14.63
CA GLU A 189 -14.84 8.17 15.23
C GLU A 189 -13.53 8.27 16.02
N GLU A 190 -13.09 7.18 16.65
CA GLU A 190 -11.82 7.11 17.36
C GLU A 190 -10.62 7.34 16.44
N VAL A 191 -10.60 6.74 15.25
CA VAL A 191 -9.54 6.94 14.25
C VAL A 191 -9.57 8.37 13.73
N ARG A 192 -10.76 8.90 13.40
CA ARG A 192 -10.90 10.29 12.93
C ARG A 192 -10.40 11.30 13.96
N GLN A 193 -10.83 11.13 15.21
CA GLN A 193 -10.45 12.04 16.29
C GLN A 193 -8.94 11.96 16.57
N ARG A 194 -8.36 10.75 16.58
CA ARG A 194 -6.91 10.62 16.72
C ARG A 194 -6.15 11.28 15.57
N ALA A 195 -6.60 11.12 14.34
CA ALA A 195 -5.97 11.76 13.19
C ALA A 195 -5.97 13.29 13.33
N ARG A 196 -7.07 13.89 13.80
CA ARG A 196 -7.15 15.34 14.09
C ARG A 196 -6.18 15.78 15.19
N GLU A 197 -6.05 15.00 16.26
CA GLU A 197 -5.11 15.27 17.36
C GLU A 197 -3.66 15.22 16.90
N GLU A 198 -3.29 14.19 16.12
CA GLU A 198 -1.95 14.06 15.57
C GLU A 198 -1.63 15.18 14.56
N LEU A 199 -2.61 15.62 13.75
CA LEU A 199 -2.47 16.78 12.86
C LEU A 199 -2.22 18.07 13.66
N ALA A 200 -3.01 18.34 14.70
CA ALA A 200 -2.80 19.49 15.58
C ALA A 200 -1.41 19.45 16.27
N ALA A 201 -0.97 18.26 16.69
CA ALA A 201 0.36 18.08 17.26
C ALA A 201 1.47 18.37 16.23
N ILE A 202 1.30 17.94 14.97
CA ILE A 202 2.23 18.24 13.88
C ILE A 202 2.30 19.74 13.60
N GLU A 203 1.18 20.46 13.64
CA GLU A 203 1.17 21.92 13.48
C GLU A 203 2.00 22.64 14.56
N THR A 204 2.04 22.09 15.78
CA THR A 204 2.89 22.59 16.88
C THR A 204 4.34 22.10 16.84
N GLY A 205 4.73 21.34 15.80
CA GLY A 205 6.12 20.89 15.58
C GLY A 205 6.40 19.44 15.97
N SER A 206 5.39 18.63 16.25
CA SER A 206 5.60 17.20 16.54
C SER A 206 6.12 16.43 15.32
N PRO A 207 6.97 15.40 15.51
CA PRO A 207 7.47 14.58 14.40
C PRO A 207 6.35 13.85 13.65
N VAL A 208 6.32 14.04 12.32
CA VAL A 208 5.29 13.46 11.44
C VAL A 208 5.33 11.93 11.37
N TYR A 209 6.53 11.34 11.33
CA TYR A 209 6.64 9.90 11.10
C TYR A 209 6.08 9.07 12.27
N PRO A 210 6.44 9.30 13.55
CA PRO A 210 5.82 8.61 14.67
C PRO A 210 4.30 8.78 14.74
N ALA A 211 3.77 9.96 14.40
CA ALA A 211 2.34 10.21 14.31
C ALA A 211 1.67 9.31 13.26
N PHE A 212 2.29 9.21 12.08
CA PHE A 212 1.86 8.30 11.01
C PHE A 212 1.87 6.82 11.44
N GLN A 213 2.89 6.39 12.17
CA GLN A 213 2.94 4.99 12.65
C GLN A 213 1.83 4.69 13.67
N ARG A 214 1.54 5.62 14.58
CA ARG A 214 0.47 5.46 15.58
C ARG A 214 -0.89 5.35 14.91
N ILE A 215 -1.21 6.22 13.95
CA ILE A 215 -2.52 6.17 13.28
C ILE A 215 -2.67 4.91 12.42
N ASN A 216 -1.60 4.43 11.77
CA ASN A 216 -1.62 3.17 11.02
C ASN A 216 -1.88 1.96 11.92
N ALA A 217 -1.24 1.92 13.10
CA ALA A 217 -1.50 0.90 14.09
C ALA A 217 -2.97 0.92 14.53
N GLN A 218 -3.51 2.10 14.86
CA GLN A 218 -4.90 2.25 15.27
C GLN A 218 -5.89 1.88 14.16
N THR A 219 -5.62 2.27 12.91
CA THR A 219 -6.44 1.89 11.76
C THR A 219 -6.46 0.37 11.57
N SER A 220 -5.30 -0.28 11.76
CA SER A 220 -5.22 -1.75 11.68
C SER A 220 -5.99 -2.44 12.81
N ILE A 221 -5.98 -1.88 14.02
CA ILE A 221 -6.77 -2.38 15.17
C ILE A 221 -8.26 -2.20 14.91
N ALA A 222 -8.70 -1.00 14.49
CA ALA A 222 -10.11 -0.73 14.19
C ALA A 222 -10.64 -1.65 13.08
N GLU A 223 -9.81 -1.96 12.09
CA GLU A 223 -10.15 -2.92 11.04
C GLU A 223 -10.28 -4.36 11.57
N LEU A 224 -9.40 -4.79 12.48
CA LEU A 224 -9.52 -6.09 13.16
C LEU A 224 -10.80 -6.15 13.98
N GLU A 225 -11.13 -5.10 14.74
CA GLU A 225 -12.37 -5.03 15.51
C GLU A 225 -13.62 -5.04 14.62
N ARG A 226 -13.56 -4.37 13.47
CA ARG A 226 -14.63 -4.42 12.47
C ARG A 226 -14.83 -5.85 11.94
N ILE A 227 -13.76 -6.57 11.62
CA ILE A 227 -13.85 -7.98 11.20
C ILE A 227 -14.39 -8.86 12.35
N ALA A 228 -13.94 -8.64 13.58
CA ALA A 228 -14.40 -9.40 14.75
C ALA A 228 -15.92 -9.26 14.99
N ASN A 229 -16.47 -8.08 14.69
CA ASN A 229 -17.89 -7.74 14.89
C ASN A 229 -18.76 -7.95 13.63
N ASP A 230 -18.18 -8.34 12.50
CA ASP A 230 -18.91 -8.53 11.24
C ASP A 230 -19.70 -9.85 11.27
N ALA A 231 -21.01 -9.78 11.47
CA ALA A 231 -21.88 -10.96 11.57
C ALA A 231 -21.91 -11.83 10.31
N ASP A 232 -21.55 -11.26 9.15
CA ASP A 232 -21.49 -12.00 7.88
C ASP A 232 -20.12 -12.68 7.65
N ALA A 233 -19.13 -12.38 8.49
CA ALA A 233 -17.81 -12.99 8.44
C ALA A 233 -17.79 -14.40 9.03
N ASP A 234 -16.88 -15.22 8.51
CA ASP A 234 -16.60 -16.57 9.00
C ASP A 234 -16.24 -16.56 10.50
N GLU A 235 -16.77 -17.51 11.28
CA GLU A 235 -16.59 -17.56 12.74
C GLU A 235 -15.12 -17.65 13.15
N VAL A 236 -14.31 -18.41 12.41
CA VAL A 236 -12.88 -18.53 12.65
C VAL A 236 -12.18 -17.20 12.35
N ALA A 237 -12.57 -16.51 11.27
CA ALA A 237 -12.04 -15.19 10.94
C ALA A 237 -12.41 -14.13 12.00
N ARG A 238 -13.63 -14.16 12.54
CA ARG A 238 -14.06 -13.28 13.64
C ARG A 238 -13.24 -13.53 14.91
N HIS A 239 -13.04 -14.79 15.27
CA HIS A 239 -12.25 -15.17 16.44
C HIS A 239 -10.79 -14.69 16.32
N HIS A 240 -10.11 -15.01 15.22
CA HIS A 240 -8.73 -14.56 15.01
C HIS A 240 -8.61 -13.04 15.02
N ALA A 241 -9.57 -12.32 14.45
CA ALA A 241 -9.58 -10.87 14.47
C ALA A 241 -9.72 -10.32 15.90
N SER A 242 -10.59 -10.94 16.73
CA SER A 242 -10.74 -10.60 18.15
C SER A 242 -9.46 -10.85 18.94
N VAL A 243 -8.87 -12.04 18.80
CA VAL A 243 -7.62 -12.42 19.49
C VAL A 243 -6.47 -11.50 19.08
N ALA A 244 -6.37 -11.18 17.78
CA ALA A 244 -5.37 -10.24 17.27
C ALA A 244 -5.53 -8.83 17.87
N ALA A 245 -6.75 -8.30 17.90
CA ALA A 245 -7.04 -7.00 18.50
C ALA A 245 -6.70 -6.98 20.00
N ASP A 246 -7.08 -8.03 20.75
CA ASP A 246 -6.77 -8.17 22.17
C ASP A 246 -5.28 -8.27 22.45
N HIS A 247 -4.54 -9.04 21.65
CA HIS A 247 -3.09 -9.15 21.77
C HIS A 247 -2.39 -7.80 21.57
N ILE A 248 -2.82 -7.03 20.58
CA ILE A 248 -2.26 -5.69 20.34
C ILE A 248 -2.63 -4.73 21.49
N ARG A 249 -3.84 -4.81 22.05
CA ARG A 249 -4.26 -3.99 23.21
C ARG A 249 -3.50 -4.33 24.50
N GLN A 250 -3.12 -5.59 24.68
CA GLN A 250 -2.31 -6.05 25.82
C GLN A 250 -0.81 -5.74 25.66
N THR A 251 -0.41 -5.23 24.49
CA THR A 251 0.98 -4.84 24.25
C THR A 251 1.37 -3.67 25.15
N PRO A 252 2.53 -3.72 25.82
CA PRO A 252 2.97 -2.66 26.72
C PRO A 252 3.00 -1.27 26.06
N ALA A 253 2.54 -0.26 26.79
CA ALA A 253 2.43 1.12 26.30
C ALA A 253 3.80 1.77 25.98
N ASP A 254 4.90 1.22 26.48
CA ASP A 254 6.27 1.65 26.21
C ASP A 254 6.87 1.03 24.92
N MET A 255 6.14 0.14 24.25
CA MET A 255 6.55 -0.40 22.96
C MET A 255 6.75 0.73 21.93
N LYS A 256 7.81 0.60 21.13
CA LYS A 256 8.12 1.56 20.07
C LYS A 256 6.97 1.59 19.05
N THR A 257 6.57 2.80 18.62
CA THR A 257 5.49 3.01 17.65
C THR A 257 5.67 2.21 16.35
N ALA A 258 6.91 2.06 15.89
CA ALA A 258 7.24 1.27 14.70
C ALA A 258 7.00 -0.23 14.87
N GLU A 259 7.22 -0.75 16.08
CA GLU A 259 6.99 -2.16 16.38
C GLU A 259 5.50 -2.45 16.52
N LEU A 260 4.75 -1.54 17.17
CA LEU A 260 3.31 -1.60 17.28
C LEU A 260 2.62 -1.54 15.90
N GLU A 261 3.04 -0.61 15.03
CA GLU A 261 2.55 -0.52 13.64
C GLU A 261 2.79 -1.84 12.89
N ARG A 262 4.00 -2.39 12.99
CA ARG A 262 4.35 -3.66 12.33
C ARG A 262 3.49 -4.81 12.86
N LEU A 263 3.34 -4.93 14.18
CA LEU A 263 2.54 -5.96 14.83
C LEU A 263 1.09 -5.90 14.35
N ALA A 264 0.48 -4.71 14.39
CA ALA A 264 -0.91 -4.51 14.01
C ALA A 264 -1.15 -4.78 12.52
N THR A 265 -0.27 -4.28 11.64
CA THR A 265 -0.36 -4.50 10.20
C THR A 265 -0.21 -5.99 9.85
N GLU A 266 0.73 -6.67 10.49
CA GLU A 266 0.98 -8.10 10.28
C GLU A 266 -0.20 -8.96 10.75
N ALA A 267 -0.77 -8.65 11.92
CA ALA A 267 -1.92 -9.35 12.45
C ALA A 267 -3.15 -9.20 11.53
N LEU A 268 -3.43 -7.98 11.06
CA LEU A 268 -4.49 -7.71 10.09
C LEU A 268 -4.27 -8.47 8.78
N ARG A 269 -3.02 -8.53 8.30
CA ARG A 269 -2.69 -9.28 7.09
C ARG A 269 -3.01 -10.77 7.23
N ARG A 270 -2.63 -11.40 8.35
CA ARG A 270 -2.89 -12.82 8.62
C ARG A 270 -4.38 -13.15 8.62
N VAL A 271 -5.18 -12.34 9.33
CA VAL A 271 -6.64 -12.48 9.37
C VAL A 271 -7.23 -12.38 7.95
N LYS A 272 -6.79 -11.39 7.17
CA LYS A 272 -7.25 -11.20 5.78
C LYS A 272 -6.82 -12.33 4.84
N GLU A 273 -5.65 -12.94 5.05
CA GLU A 273 -5.17 -14.08 4.27
C GLU A 273 -5.94 -15.36 4.60
N GLN A 274 -6.22 -15.63 5.88
CA GLN A 274 -7.04 -16.75 6.34
C GLN A 274 -8.50 -16.63 5.85
N ALA A 275 -9.06 -15.42 5.86
CA ALA A 275 -10.41 -15.19 5.33
C ALA A 275 -10.53 -15.47 3.82
N LYS A 276 -9.42 -15.43 3.06
CA LYS A 276 -9.40 -15.72 1.62
C LYS A 276 -9.39 -17.23 1.32
N THR A 277 -8.89 -18.07 2.22
CA THR A 277 -8.87 -19.52 2.04
C THR A 277 -10.27 -20.09 2.28
N LYS A 278 -11.15 -19.97 1.28
CA LYS A 278 -12.55 -20.42 1.36
C LYS A 278 -12.66 -21.93 1.62
N LYS A 279 -13.40 -22.25 2.68
CA LYS A 279 -13.98 -23.53 3.14
C LYS A 279 -12.97 -24.63 3.53
N PRO A 280 -12.92 -25.04 4.82
CA PRO A 280 -12.38 -26.35 5.13
C PRO A 280 -13.16 -27.39 4.33
N ARG A 281 -12.43 -28.28 3.65
CA ARG A 281 -13.04 -29.47 3.04
C ARG A 281 -13.71 -30.22 4.19
N PRO A 282 -15.00 -30.62 4.10
CA PRO A 282 -15.61 -31.41 5.14
C PRO A 282 -14.70 -32.61 5.40
N LEU A 283 -14.32 -32.82 6.66
CA LEU A 283 -13.67 -34.04 7.09
C LEU A 283 -14.50 -35.19 6.51
N ARG A 284 -13.84 -36.12 5.81
CA ARG A 284 -14.54 -37.35 5.43
C ARG A 284 -15.06 -37.94 6.74
N PRO A 285 -16.37 -38.24 6.85
CA PRO A 285 -16.86 -38.96 8.01
C PRO A 285 -15.99 -40.21 8.18
N ALA A 286 -15.65 -40.52 9.43
CA ALA A 286 -14.95 -41.75 9.75
C ALA A 286 -15.67 -42.89 9.02
N PRO A 287 -14.95 -43.79 8.33
CA PRO A 287 -15.59 -44.92 7.68
C PRO A 287 -16.46 -45.64 8.73
N GLU A 288 -17.74 -45.82 8.42
CA GLU A 288 -18.64 -46.61 9.25
C GLU A 288 -17.96 -47.95 9.57
N GLN A 289 -18.14 -48.45 10.80
CA GLN A 289 -17.66 -49.78 11.19
C GLN A 289 -18.35 -50.84 10.34
N ASP A 290 -17.81 -51.08 9.15
CA ASP A 290 -18.17 -52.21 8.31
C ASP A 290 -17.59 -53.46 8.99
N ASP A 291 -18.38 -54.52 9.15
CA ASP A 291 -18.01 -55.81 9.79
C ASP A 291 -16.92 -56.58 9.01
N GLN A 292 -16.22 -55.89 8.10
CA GLN A 292 -15.09 -56.39 7.33
C GLN A 292 -13.82 -56.40 8.19
N PRO A 293 -12.98 -57.45 8.08
CA PRO A 293 -11.71 -57.49 8.78
C PRO A 293 -10.82 -56.31 8.37
N VAL A 294 -10.40 -55.50 9.34
CA VAL A 294 -9.52 -54.34 9.12
C VAL A 294 -8.20 -54.84 8.49
N PRO A 295 -7.85 -54.39 7.26
CA PRO A 295 -6.64 -54.86 6.60
C PRO A 295 -5.40 -54.41 7.36
N GLN A 296 -4.52 -55.35 7.70
CA GLN A 296 -3.25 -55.03 8.35
C GLN A 296 -2.25 -54.48 7.31
N PHE A 297 -1.75 -53.27 7.55
CA PHE A 297 -0.74 -52.65 6.70
C PHE A 297 0.67 -53.20 6.98
N PRO A 298 1.56 -53.23 5.97
CA PRO A 298 2.94 -53.64 6.18
C PRO A 298 3.72 -52.62 7.03
N VAL A 299 4.71 -53.07 7.81
CA VAL A 299 5.56 -52.23 8.70
C VAL A 299 6.18 -51.02 7.97
N ARG A 300 6.48 -51.14 6.68
CA ARG A 300 6.99 -50.02 5.87
C ARG A 300 6.01 -48.84 5.80
N ALA A 301 4.71 -49.10 5.75
CA ALA A 301 3.67 -48.07 5.72
C ALA A 301 3.58 -47.35 7.07
N PHE A 302 3.71 -48.09 8.18
CA PHE A 302 3.77 -47.52 9.52
C PHE A 302 4.95 -46.54 9.71
N ARG A 303 6.14 -46.87 9.17
CA ARG A 303 7.31 -45.99 9.25
C ARG A 303 7.10 -44.66 8.51
N VAL A 304 6.46 -44.70 7.34
CA VAL A 304 6.15 -43.48 6.57
C VAL A 304 5.14 -42.62 7.32
N LEU A 305 4.05 -43.24 7.77
CA LEU A 305 3.00 -42.55 8.54
C LEU A 305 3.58 -41.84 9.78
N TRP A 306 4.44 -42.51 10.56
CA TRP A 306 5.04 -41.91 11.75
C TRP A 306 5.98 -40.74 11.44
N SER A 307 6.71 -40.81 10.32
CA SER A 307 7.59 -39.71 9.90
C SER A 307 6.81 -38.47 9.46
N GLU A 308 5.65 -38.65 8.83
CA GLU A 308 4.78 -37.55 8.40
C GLU A 308 4.09 -36.86 9.57
N MET A 309 3.83 -37.58 10.66
CA MET A 309 3.26 -37.03 11.90
C MET A 309 4.30 -36.33 12.80
N ALA A 310 5.56 -36.21 12.40
CA ALA A 310 6.55 -35.55 13.22
C ALA A 310 6.28 -34.04 13.32
N ASN A 311 6.24 -33.49 14.53
CA ASN A 311 6.11 -32.06 14.82
C ASN A 311 4.86 -31.36 14.26
N TRP A 312 3.83 -32.11 13.87
CA TRP A 312 2.63 -31.53 13.25
C TRP A 312 1.97 -30.46 14.14
N TRP A 313 2.02 -30.63 15.46
CA TRP A 313 1.46 -29.71 16.45
C TRP A 313 2.13 -28.33 16.48
N LEU A 314 3.35 -28.18 15.93
CA LEU A 314 4.01 -26.87 15.85
C LEU A 314 3.38 -25.95 14.78
N HIS A 315 2.52 -26.49 13.92
CA HIS A 315 1.88 -25.75 12.84
C HIS A 315 0.50 -25.17 13.21
N TYR A 316 0.00 -25.46 14.42
CA TYR A 316 -1.33 -25.06 14.86
C TYR A 316 -1.28 -24.42 16.24
N ASP A 317 -2.04 -23.35 16.45
CA ASP A 317 -2.27 -22.81 17.79
C ASP A 317 -3.35 -23.64 18.51
N PRO A 318 -3.11 -24.16 19.72
CA PRO A 318 -4.12 -24.89 20.48
C PRO A 318 -5.42 -24.12 20.70
N ALA A 319 -5.37 -22.79 20.83
CA ALA A 319 -6.57 -21.97 21.01
C ALA A 319 -7.45 -21.98 19.75
N ASP A 320 -6.83 -21.87 18.58
CA ASP A 320 -7.53 -21.91 17.29
C ASP A 320 -8.21 -23.26 17.07
N ILE A 321 -7.52 -24.35 17.39
CA ILE A 321 -8.06 -25.72 17.27
C ILE A 321 -9.22 -25.95 18.24
N ALA A 322 -9.09 -25.49 19.49
CA ALA A 322 -10.14 -25.64 20.51
C ALA A 322 -11.42 -24.89 20.15
N HIS A 323 -11.32 -23.76 19.43
CA HIS A 323 -12.48 -22.99 19.01
C HIS A 323 -13.09 -23.49 17.68
N ALA A 324 -12.27 -24.01 16.77
CA ALA A 324 -12.71 -24.42 15.44
C ALA A 324 -13.34 -25.82 15.41
N LEU A 325 -13.00 -26.72 16.33
CA LEU A 325 -13.55 -28.07 16.39
C LEU A 325 -14.96 -28.07 16.99
N THR A 326 -15.88 -28.78 16.35
CA THR A 326 -17.16 -29.16 16.98
C THR A 326 -16.92 -30.18 18.11
N ASP A 327 -17.90 -30.36 19.00
CA ASP A 327 -17.82 -31.35 20.09
C ASP A 327 -17.54 -32.77 19.56
N ASP A 328 -18.17 -33.16 18.44
CA ASP A 328 -17.97 -34.46 17.80
C ASP A 328 -16.57 -34.61 17.19
N GLU A 329 -16.05 -33.56 16.54
CA GLU A 329 -14.69 -33.57 15.99
C GLU A 329 -13.63 -33.56 17.09
N HIS A 330 -13.87 -32.84 18.20
CA HIS A 330 -13.02 -32.89 19.38
C HIS A 330 -13.04 -34.28 20.03
N ALA A 331 -14.20 -34.92 20.15
CA ALA A 331 -14.32 -36.28 20.65
C ALA A 331 -13.54 -37.28 19.77
N ALA A 332 -13.68 -37.19 18.44
CA ALA A 332 -12.94 -38.03 17.50
C ALA A 332 -11.41 -37.81 17.57
N PHE A 333 -10.98 -36.55 17.77
CA PHE A 333 -9.58 -36.23 18.03
C PHE A 333 -9.07 -36.92 19.31
N GLN A 334 -9.80 -36.81 20.42
CA GLN A 334 -9.44 -37.46 21.69
C GLN A 334 -9.43 -39.00 21.59
N GLU A 335 -10.38 -39.59 20.86
CA GLU A 335 -10.41 -41.03 20.60
C GLU A 335 -9.17 -41.48 19.84
N THR A 336 -8.78 -40.73 18.80
CA THR A 336 -7.57 -41.00 18.00
C THR A 336 -6.30 -40.95 18.86
N ILE A 337 -6.19 -39.96 19.75
CA ILE A 337 -5.05 -39.84 20.69
C ILE A 337 -5.01 -41.01 21.66
N THR A 338 -6.17 -41.36 22.24
CA THR A 338 -6.30 -42.52 23.14
C THR A 338 -5.86 -43.80 22.45
N GLY A 339 -6.39 -44.09 21.25
CA GLY A 339 -6.03 -45.29 20.48
C GLY A 339 -4.56 -45.33 20.09
N THR A 340 -3.96 -44.19 19.73
CA THR A 340 -2.53 -44.08 19.41
C THR A 340 -1.66 -44.38 20.63
N ASN A 341 -2.01 -43.84 21.79
CA ASN A 341 -1.29 -44.07 23.05
C ASN A 341 -1.38 -45.53 23.49
N ASP A 342 -2.56 -46.15 23.36
CA ASP A 342 -2.74 -47.57 23.68
C ASP A 342 -1.94 -48.50 22.77
N PHE A 343 -1.90 -48.20 21.47
CA PHE A 343 -1.07 -48.96 20.54
C PHE A 343 0.42 -48.80 20.86
N ALA A 344 0.88 -47.57 21.16
CA ALA A 344 2.27 -47.32 21.55
C ALA A 344 2.66 -48.10 22.83
N ARG A 345 1.75 -48.18 23.81
CA ARG A 345 1.92 -48.97 25.03
C ARG A 345 2.06 -50.47 24.72
N GLN A 346 1.19 -51.03 23.89
CA GLN A 346 1.28 -52.43 23.46
C GLN A 346 2.60 -52.74 22.75
N VAL A 347 3.07 -51.86 21.86
CA VAL A 347 4.38 -52.01 21.21
C VAL A 347 5.52 -52.00 22.24
N ALA A 348 5.46 -51.14 23.26
CA ALA A 348 6.46 -51.10 24.32
C ALA A 348 6.47 -52.39 25.15
N GLU A 349 5.30 -52.92 25.52
CA GLU A 349 5.14 -54.19 26.22
C GLU A 349 5.74 -55.37 25.41
N HIS A 350 5.47 -55.42 24.10
CA HIS A 350 6.06 -56.42 23.21
C HIS A 350 7.57 -56.28 23.05
N ARG A 351 8.11 -55.06 23.05
CA ARG A 351 9.56 -54.85 23.02
C ARG A 351 10.24 -55.23 24.33
N ALA A 352 9.62 -54.92 25.46
CA ALA A 352 10.14 -55.31 26.78
C ALA A 352 10.18 -56.84 26.93
N THR A 353 9.10 -57.54 26.52
CA THR A 353 9.04 -59.01 26.54
C THR A 353 10.05 -59.65 25.59
N ALA A 354 10.22 -59.11 24.38
CA ALA A 354 11.24 -59.58 23.44
C ALA A 354 12.68 -59.39 23.97
N ASN A 355 12.98 -58.24 24.56
CA ASN A 355 14.30 -58.00 25.17
C ASN A 355 14.57 -58.91 26.37
N THR A 356 13.55 -59.17 27.20
CA THR A 356 13.68 -60.06 28.38
C THR A 356 13.89 -61.53 27.96
N ALA A 357 13.30 -61.96 26.85
CA ALA A 357 13.52 -63.30 26.27
C ALA A 357 14.92 -63.46 25.64
N GLN A 358 15.54 -62.35 25.22
CA GLN A 358 16.86 -62.32 24.60
C GLN A 358 18.01 -62.31 25.64
N ASP A 359 17.73 -61.86 26.87
CA ASP A 359 18.68 -61.86 28.02
C ASP A 359 18.59 -63.13 28.92
N ALA A 360 17.75 -64.11 28.60
CA ALA A 360 17.70 -65.36 29.33
C ALA A 360 18.96 -66.22 29.05
N PRO A 361 19.76 -66.63 30.07
CA PRO A 361 20.98 -67.39 29.84
C PRO A 361 20.64 -68.75 29.22
N ALA A 362 21.35 -69.10 28.15
CA ALA A 362 21.29 -70.42 27.54
C ALA A 362 21.50 -71.49 28.61
N LYS A 363 20.47 -72.30 28.88
CA LYS A 363 20.62 -73.52 29.70
C LYS A 363 21.71 -74.38 29.06
N ALA A 364 22.86 -74.45 29.70
CA ALA A 364 23.87 -75.44 29.42
C ALA A 364 23.30 -76.82 29.80
N THR A 365 22.80 -77.54 28.79
CA THR A 365 22.67 -78.99 28.84
C THR A 365 24.05 -79.61 28.65
N ALA A 366 24.63 -80.09 29.74
CA ALA A 366 25.29 -81.40 29.91
C ALA A 366 25.94 -81.46 31.29
#